data_AF-A0A9E0YH86-F1
#
_entry.id   AF-A0A9E0YH86-F1
#
_cell.length_a   1.000
_cell.length_b   1.000
_cell.length_c   1.000
_cell.angle_alpha   90.00
_cell.angle_beta   90.00
_cell.angle_gamma   90.00
#
_symmetry.space_group_name_H-M   'P 1'
#
loop_
_entity.id
_entity.type
_entity.pdbx_description
1 polymer ?
#
loop_
_entity_poly.entity_id
_entity_poly.type
_entity_poly.pdbx_seq_one_letter_code
_entity_poly.pdbx_strand_id
1 'polypeptide(L)'
;GWGSSFGAIKEAVDLLREENHDVGCLHFSDLWPFPGEAARSAIGDKEVFSVEQNATGQFRDLLRGQTGIAAAGSILKYDGRPLFAREIAAQWKKLTGKSHG
;
A
#
# COMPACT_ATOMS: atom_id res chain seq x y z
N GLY A 1 -3.89 1.05 0.21
CA GLY A 1 -4.63 -0.22 0.39
C GLY A 1 -6.12 0.06 0.42
N TRP A 2 -6.94 -0.95 0.68
CA TRP A 2 -8.40 -0.81 0.74
C TRP A 2 -9.05 -1.81 1.70
N GLY A 3 -10.30 -1.56 2.08
CA GLY A 3 -11.10 -2.46 2.91
C GLY A 3 -10.51 -2.74 4.30
N SER A 4 -10.47 -4.01 4.71
CA SER A 4 -10.03 -4.44 6.04
C SER A 4 -8.53 -4.25 6.31
N SER A 5 -7.74 -3.87 5.30
CA SER A 5 -6.29 -3.70 5.42
C SER A 5 -5.87 -2.43 6.15
N PHE A 6 -6.78 -1.48 6.40
CA PHE A 6 -6.46 -0.17 6.99
C PHE A 6 -5.61 -0.25 8.27
N GLY A 7 -6.07 -1.02 9.27
CA GLY A 7 -5.38 -1.11 10.56
C GLY A 7 -3.95 -1.62 10.42
N ALA A 8 -3.77 -2.71 9.67
CA ALA A 8 -2.45 -3.30 9.44
C ALA A 8 -1.52 -2.36 8.66
N ILE A 9 -2.04 -1.64 7.66
CA ILE A 9 -1.25 -0.67 6.89
C ILE A 9 -0.84 0.51 7.76
N LYS A 10 -1.77 1.06 8.55
CA LYS A 10 -1.49 2.18 9.43
C LYS A 10 -0.40 1.82 10.44
N GLU A 11 -0.53 0.68 11.11
CA GLU A 11 0.48 0.21 12.06
C GLU A 11 1.83 -0.06 11.38
N ALA A 12 1.83 -0.58 10.13
CA ALA A 12 3.07 -0.74 9.37
C ALA A 12 3.76 0.60 9.06
N VAL A 13 2.99 1.64 8.73
CA VAL A 13 3.51 3.01 8.56
C VAL A 13 4.08 3.53 9.87
N ASP A 14 3.39 3.32 10.99
CA ASP A 14 3.87 3.75 12.31
C ASP A 14 5.21 3.07 12.66
N LEU A 15 5.34 1.75 12.47
CA LEU A 15 6.60 1.01 12.65
C LEU A 15 7.74 1.54 11.76
N LEU A 16 7.46 1.82 10.49
CA LEU A 16 8.48 2.35 9.57
C LEU A 16 8.90 3.78 9.94
N ARG A 17 7.99 4.59 10.48
CA ARG A 17 8.30 5.95 10.96
C ARG A 17 9.14 5.93 12.23
N GLU A 18 8.93 4.97 13.12
CA GLU A 18 9.81 4.74 14.29
C GLU A 18 11.26 4.47 13.87
N GLU A 19 11.46 3.93 12.67
CA GLU A 19 12.76 3.69 12.03
C GLU A 19 13.25 4.87 11.17
N ASN A 20 12.63 6.05 11.28
CA ASN A 20 12.95 7.26 10.52
C ASN A 20 12.73 7.17 8.99
N HIS A 21 11.82 6.30 8.53
CA HIS A 21 11.39 6.32 7.13
C HIS A 21 10.26 7.35 6.90
N ASP A 22 10.42 8.21 5.88
CA ASP A 22 9.34 9.10 5.40
C ASP A 22 8.34 8.31 4.55
N VAL A 23 7.37 7.71 5.23
CA VAL A 23 6.28 6.95 4.62
C VAL A 23 4.92 7.42 5.12
N GLY A 24 3.90 7.19 4.32
CA GLY A 24 2.49 7.43 4.66
C GLY A 24 1.59 6.39 4.01
N CYS A 25 0.30 6.43 4.32
CA CYS A 25 -0.67 5.54 3.68
C CYS A 25 -1.86 6.31 3.13
N LEU A 26 -2.29 5.92 1.93
CA LEU A 26 -3.60 6.24 1.37
C LEU A 26 -4.48 4.98 1.42
N HIS A 27 -5.67 5.12 1.98
CA HIS A 27 -6.61 4.02 2.16
C HIS A 27 -7.98 4.35 1.57
N PHE A 28 -8.54 3.38 0.84
CA PHE A 28 -9.83 3.50 0.17
C PHE A 28 -10.87 2.66 0.92
N SER A 29 -11.92 3.31 1.44
CA SER A 29 -13.05 2.62 2.08
C SER A 29 -13.89 1.88 1.05
N ASP A 30 -14.19 2.54 -0.07
CA ASP A 30 -14.93 2.00 -1.21
C ASP A 30 -14.07 2.10 -2.48
N LEU A 31 -14.17 1.09 -3.34
CA LEU A 31 -13.47 1.08 -4.63
C LEU A 31 -14.30 1.64 -5.77
N TRP A 32 -15.62 1.66 -5.65
CA TRP A 32 -16.51 2.13 -6.70
C TRP A 32 -17.66 3.00 -6.16
N PRO A 33 -17.92 4.18 -6.77
CA PRO A 33 -17.15 4.80 -7.86
C PRO A 33 -15.72 5.17 -7.43
N PHE A 34 -14.73 4.91 -8.29
CA PHE A 34 -13.33 5.14 -7.93
C PHE A 34 -13.00 6.64 -7.96
N PRO A 35 -12.45 7.24 -6.89
CA PRO A 35 -12.18 8.67 -6.82
C PRO A 35 -10.84 9.03 -7.49
N GLY A 36 -10.74 8.86 -8.81
CA GLY A 36 -9.47 8.92 -9.56
C GLY A 36 -8.75 10.27 -9.52
N GLU A 37 -9.47 11.39 -9.50
CA GLU A 37 -8.87 12.72 -9.41
C GLU A 37 -8.33 13.00 -8.00
N ALA A 38 -9.13 12.71 -6.96
CA ALA A 38 -8.71 12.86 -5.57
C ALA A 38 -7.52 11.94 -5.25
N ALA A 39 -7.51 10.70 -5.77
CA ALA A 39 -6.39 9.78 -5.63
C ALA A 39 -5.10 10.35 -6.27
N ARG A 40 -5.20 10.90 -7.49
CA ARG A 40 -4.06 11.56 -8.16
C ARG A 40 -3.53 12.74 -7.36
N SER A 41 -4.43 13.62 -6.90
CA SER A 41 -4.05 14.79 -6.11
C SER A 41 -3.43 14.42 -4.77
N ALA A 42 -3.91 13.37 -4.12
CA ALA A 42 -3.38 12.93 -2.82
C ALA A 42 -2.03 12.23 -2.96
N ILE A 43 -1.80 11.49 -4.05
CA ILE A 43 -0.53 10.79 -4.30
C ILE A 43 0.56 11.77 -4.76
N GLY A 44 0.24 12.68 -5.68
CA GLY A 44 1.21 13.61 -6.25
C GLY A 44 2.36 12.88 -6.96
N ASP A 45 3.60 13.20 -6.57
CA ASP A 45 4.86 12.66 -7.11
C ASP A 45 5.46 11.53 -6.25
N LYS A 46 4.72 11.06 -5.24
CA LYS A 46 5.21 10.06 -4.29
C LYS A 46 5.34 8.68 -4.93
N GLU A 47 6.36 7.95 -4.51
CA GLU A 47 6.50 6.53 -4.84
C GLU A 47 5.40 5.71 -4.12
N VAL A 48 4.66 4.89 -4.87
CA VAL A 48 3.49 4.16 -4.35
C VAL A 48 3.77 2.66 -4.29
N PHE A 49 3.42 2.05 -3.17
CA PHE A 49 3.37 0.59 -3.00
C PHE A 49 1.93 0.17 -2.72
N SER A 50 1.42 -0.83 -3.47
CA SER A 50 0.09 -1.38 -3.20
C SER A 50 0.15 -2.42 -2.08
N VAL A 51 -0.87 -2.44 -1.22
CA VAL A 51 -1.04 -3.46 -0.18
C VAL A 51 -2.42 -4.05 -0.33
N GLU A 52 -2.51 -5.36 -0.57
CA GLU A 52 -3.75 -6.04 -0.92
C GLU A 52 -3.77 -7.49 -0.42
N GLN A 53 -4.93 -7.93 0.06
CA GLN A 53 -5.15 -9.33 0.45
C GLN A 53 -5.74 -10.15 -0.72
N ASN A 54 -5.01 -10.19 -1.83
CA ASN A 54 -5.34 -11.02 -3.00
C ASN A 54 -4.06 -11.48 -3.70
N ALA A 55 -4.19 -12.43 -4.64
CA ALA A 55 -3.04 -13.03 -5.31
C ALA A 55 -2.51 -12.22 -6.52
N THR A 56 -3.35 -11.38 -7.14
CA THR A 56 -3.07 -10.83 -8.47
C THR A 56 -2.81 -9.33 -8.52
N GLY A 57 -3.08 -8.59 -7.44
CA GLY A 57 -2.94 -7.14 -7.38
C GLY A 57 -4.06 -6.39 -8.11
N GLN A 58 -5.31 -6.81 -7.91
CA GLN A 58 -6.47 -6.21 -8.61
C GLN A 58 -6.64 -4.72 -8.31
N PHE A 59 -6.38 -4.29 -7.08
CA PHE A 59 -6.47 -2.88 -6.70
C PHE A 59 -5.31 -2.07 -7.28
N ARG A 60 -4.09 -2.61 -7.38
CA ARG A 60 -3.00 -1.99 -8.16
C ARG A 60 -3.45 -1.71 -9.59
N ASP A 61 -4.06 -2.69 -10.24
CA ASP A 61 -4.48 -2.57 -11.64
C ASP A 61 -5.62 -1.56 -11.80
N LEU A 62 -6.58 -1.54 -10.86
CA LEU A 62 -7.62 -0.51 -10.79
C LEU A 62 -7.03 0.89 -10.60
N LEU A 63 -6.12 1.07 -9.63
CA LEU A 63 -5.45 2.36 -9.39
C LEU A 63 -4.77 2.85 -10.68
N ARG A 64 -4.00 1.99 -11.34
CA ARG A 64 -3.32 2.32 -12.61
C ARG A 64 -4.32 2.68 -13.70
N GLY A 65 -5.41 1.92 -13.85
CA GLY A 65 -6.44 2.19 -14.85
C GLY A 65 -7.17 3.51 -14.63
N GLN A 66 -7.42 3.89 -13.37
CA GLN A 66 -8.20 5.10 -13.03
C GLN A 66 -7.36 6.38 -12.88
N THR A 67 -6.05 6.23 -12.66
CA THR A 67 -5.16 7.36 -12.35
C THR A 67 -3.95 7.48 -13.28
N GLY A 68 -3.58 6.42 -13.99
CA GLY A 68 -2.31 6.30 -14.71
C GLY A 68 -1.10 6.02 -13.82
N ILE A 69 -1.26 6.03 -12.49
CA ILE A 69 -0.15 5.84 -11.54
C ILE A 69 0.23 4.36 -11.47
N ALA A 70 1.49 4.06 -11.77
CA ALA A 70 2.05 2.73 -11.61
C ALA A 70 2.65 2.60 -10.20
N ALA A 71 2.24 1.56 -9.46
CA ALA A 71 2.90 1.23 -8.20
C ALA A 71 4.32 0.71 -8.47
N ALA A 72 5.29 1.15 -7.66
CA ALA A 72 6.67 0.68 -7.69
C ALA A 72 6.81 -0.77 -7.19
N GLY A 73 5.86 -1.22 -6.36
CA GLY A 73 5.77 -2.60 -5.90
C GLY A 73 4.41 -2.95 -5.31
N SER A 74 4.20 -4.25 -5.11
CA SER A 74 2.97 -4.79 -4.52
C SER A 74 3.28 -5.74 -3.37
N ILE A 75 2.61 -5.51 -2.25
CA ILE A 75 2.63 -6.36 -1.05
C ILE A 75 1.31 -7.14 -1.05
N LEU A 76 1.40 -8.40 -1.45
CA LEU A 76 0.26 -9.29 -1.67
C LEU A 76 0.22 -10.39 -0.63
N LYS A 77 -0.98 -10.74 -0.17
CA LYS A 77 -1.22 -11.91 0.70
C LYS A 77 -2.52 -12.61 0.28
N TYR A 78 -2.46 -13.92 0.09
CA TYR A 78 -3.61 -14.72 -0.39
C TYR A 78 -3.75 -16.07 0.33
N ASP A 79 -3.04 -16.26 1.44
CA ASP A 79 -3.00 -17.52 2.20
C ASP A 79 -4.16 -17.67 3.22
N GLY A 80 -5.19 -16.82 3.13
CA GLY A 80 -6.34 -16.81 4.03
C GLY A 80 -6.08 -16.24 5.43
N ARG A 81 -4.82 -15.90 5.79
CA ARG A 81 -4.49 -15.31 7.09
C ARG A 81 -4.59 -13.77 7.03
N PRO A 82 -4.90 -13.10 8.16
CA PRO A 82 -4.88 -11.64 8.24
C PRO A 82 -3.53 -11.06 7.80
N LEU A 83 -3.57 -9.89 7.16
CA LEU A 83 -2.37 -9.07 6.95
C LEU A 83 -1.86 -8.55 8.29
N PHE A 84 -0.57 -8.75 8.59
CA PHE A 84 0.06 -8.19 9.78
C PHE A 84 0.97 -7.00 9.43
N ALA A 85 0.98 -5.99 10.29
CA ALA A 85 1.79 -4.78 10.13
C ALA A 85 3.28 -5.08 9.89
N ARG A 86 3.84 -5.99 10.70
CA ARG A 86 5.24 -6.44 10.56
C ARG A 86 5.55 -7.08 9.20
N GLU A 87 4.59 -7.81 8.61
CA GLU A 87 4.77 -8.42 7.30
C GLU A 87 4.81 -7.34 6.21
N ILE A 88 3.91 -6.36 6.30
CA ILE A 88 3.86 -5.22 5.37
C ILE A 88 5.18 -4.42 5.45
N ALA A 89 5.61 -4.04 6.66
CA ALA A 89 6.85 -3.31 6.86
C ALA A 89 8.07 -4.08 6.33
N ALA A 90 8.17 -5.39 6.63
CA ALA A 90 9.25 -6.23 6.15
C ALA A 90 9.28 -6.35 4.62
N GLN A 91 8.11 -6.53 3.98
CA GLN A 91 8.05 -6.59 2.51
C GLN A 91 8.39 -5.24 1.87
N TRP A 92 7.94 -4.12 2.44
CA TRP A 92 8.29 -2.79 1.95
C TRP A 92 9.81 -2.54 1.99
N LYS A 93 10.48 -2.91 3.09
CA LYS A 93 11.94 -2.84 3.22
C LYS A 93 12.66 -3.68 2.18
N LYS A 94 12.18 -4.92 1.97
CA LYS A 94 12.71 -5.82 0.93
C LYS A 94 12.57 -5.21 -0.47
N LEU A 95 11.42 -4.62 -0.78
CA LEU A 95 11.15 -4.00 -2.10
C LEU A 95 11.99 -2.74 -2.33
N THR A 96 12.29 -1.97 -1.28
CA THR A 96 13.05 -0.71 -1.37
C THR A 96 14.55 -0.88 -1.14
N GLY A 97 15.01 -2.07 -0.74
CA GLY A 97 16.40 -2.31 -0.33
C GLY A 97 16.79 -1.63 0.99
N LYS A 98 15.83 -1.05 1.72
CA LYS A 98 16.04 -0.37 3.00
C LYS A 98 15.96 -1.39 4.13
N SER A 99 17.06 -2.10 4.39
CA SER A 99 17.19 -2.93 5.59
C SER A 99 17.67 -2.09 6.76
N HIS A 100 17.37 -2.50 8.00
CA HIS A 100 18.03 -1.96 9.19
C HIS A 100 19.55 -2.01 8.99
N GLY A 101 20.22 -0.88 9.19
CA GLY A 101 21.62 -0.85 9.61
C GLY A 101 21.73 -1.20 11.08
#